data_AF-H2XYV2-F1
#
_entry.id   AF-H2XYV2-F1
#
_cell.length_a   1.000
_cell.length_b   1.000
_cell.length_c   1.000
_cell.angle_alpha   90.00
_cell.angle_beta   90.00
_cell.angle_gamma   90.00
#
_symmetry.space_group_name_H-M   'P 1'
#
loop_
_entity.id
_entity.type
_entity.pdbx_description
1 polymer ?
#
loop_
_entity_poly.entity_id
_entity_poly.type
_entity_poly.pdbx_seq_one_letter_code
_entity_poly.pdbx_strand_id
1 'polypeptide(L)'
;KKRPVYFSYSLFAGVDVDENGYNDIAVGAPGNDRVVILFSRPVIHVDLSVSASPQVINTTTPSEAHTNDSCNDNGTRTCVTVKACFHAYGVSTPEAIILRYQFEADVDYSGAKPRGRFNKYKGNLKIISNTTECIESTLYLKLPIYKQLEPLIVSVEYKLSPKMTVSKKSALLDIFDANQARTEVTFTKVCSDSLCESDLRINGIIT
;
A
#
# COMPACT_ATOMS: atom_id res chain seq x y z
N LYS A 1 2.38 -40.37 -1.70
CA LYS A 1 3.09 -40.35 -0.39
C LYS A 1 2.12 -40.78 0.71
N LYS A 2 2.48 -41.72 1.59
CA LYS A 2 1.64 -42.13 2.75
C LYS A 2 1.54 -40.98 3.76
N ARG A 3 0.37 -40.79 4.39
CA ARG A 3 0.17 -39.77 5.45
C ARG A 3 0.96 -40.15 6.72
N PRO A 4 1.53 -39.19 7.46
CA PRO A 4 2.15 -39.48 8.75
C PRO A 4 1.10 -39.95 9.76
N VAL A 5 1.40 -40.99 10.53
CA VAL A 5 0.53 -41.56 11.58
C VAL A 5 1.10 -41.14 12.93
N TYR A 6 0.21 -40.68 13.84
CA TYR A 6 0.61 -39.98 15.07
C TYR A 6 1.50 -38.77 14.79
N PHE A 7 1.17 -37.99 13.76
CA PHE A 7 1.80 -36.69 13.53
C PHE A 7 1.64 -35.80 14.78
N SER A 8 2.65 -34.99 15.07
CA SER A 8 2.74 -34.16 16.28
C SER A 8 2.82 -34.93 17.61
N TYR A 9 3.30 -36.17 17.60
CA TYR A 9 3.59 -36.92 18.83
C TYR A 9 4.76 -36.29 19.61
N SER A 10 5.76 -35.79 18.90
CA SER A 10 6.88 -35.03 19.45
C SER A 10 7.22 -33.85 18.55
N LEU A 11 7.73 -32.78 19.15
CA LEU A 11 8.09 -31.54 18.45
C LEU A 11 9.46 -31.07 18.92
N PHE A 12 10.29 -30.63 17.98
CA PHE A 12 11.55 -29.97 18.24
C PHE A 12 11.63 -28.71 17.37
N ALA A 13 12.12 -27.62 17.94
CA ALA A 13 12.29 -26.33 17.27
C ALA A 13 13.54 -25.63 17.84
N GLY A 14 13.98 -24.56 17.17
CA GLY A 14 15.10 -23.73 17.63
C GLY A 14 16.42 -23.93 16.87
N VAL A 15 16.37 -24.67 15.76
CA VAL A 15 17.49 -24.84 14.84
C VAL A 15 17.02 -24.44 13.45
N ASP A 16 17.79 -23.59 12.79
CA ASP A 16 17.67 -23.25 11.37
C ASP A 16 18.45 -24.29 10.56
N VAL A 17 17.74 -25.17 9.84
CA VAL A 17 18.32 -26.33 9.15
C VAL A 17 18.76 -25.96 7.73
N ASP A 18 18.14 -24.95 7.12
CA ASP A 18 18.45 -24.50 5.76
C ASP A 18 19.24 -23.18 5.70
N GLU A 19 19.68 -22.68 6.86
CA GLU A 19 20.51 -21.48 7.05
C GLU A 19 19.86 -20.22 6.48
N ASN A 20 18.53 -20.13 6.56
CA ASN A 20 17.77 -18.98 6.04
C ASN A 20 17.53 -17.88 7.10
N GLY A 21 18.05 -18.03 8.31
CA GLY A 21 17.91 -17.08 9.41
C GLY A 21 16.63 -17.25 10.25
N TYR A 22 15.83 -18.29 9.99
CA TYR A 22 14.60 -18.59 10.73
C TYR A 22 14.62 -20.04 11.24
N ASN A 23 14.33 -20.22 12.52
CA ASN A 23 14.30 -21.55 13.12
C ASN A 23 13.20 -22.42 12.48
N ASP A 24 13.54 -23.67 12.19
CA ASP A 24 12.63 -24.67 11.63
C ASP A 24 11.97 -25.53 12.72
N ILE A 25 10.99 -26.33 12.32
CA ILE A 25 10.26 -27.24 13.21
C ILE A 25 10.37 -28.67 12.68
N ALA A 26 10.86 -29.57 13.53
CA ALA A 26 10.81 -31.02 13.29
C ALA A 26 9.62 -31.62 14.07
N VAL A 27 8.83 -32.44 13.36
CA VAL A 27 7.62 -33.08 13.91
C VAL A 27 7.74 -34.59 13.79
N GLY A 28 7.67 -35.29 14.92
CA GLY A 28 7.69 -36.74 14.99
C GLY A 28 6.34 -37.36 14.62
N ALA A 29 6.41 -38.48 13.88
CA ALA A 29 5.29 -39.33 13.49
C ALA A 29 5.68 -40.81 13.66
N PRO A 30 5.73 -41.31 14.91
CA PRO A 30 6.26 -42.65 15.21
C PRO A 30 5.36 -43.78 14.70
N GLY A 31 4.08 -43.53 14.41
CA GLY A 31 3.16 -44.56 13.94
C GLY A 31 3.52 -45.16 12.57
N ASN A 32 4.53 -44.59 11.90
CA ASN A 32 5.13 -45.13 10.70
C ASN A 32 6.59 -44.66 10.53
N ASP A 33 7.32 -44.56 11.64
CA ASP A 33 8.77 -44.29 11.73
C ASP A 33 9.23 -43.07 10.92
N ARG A 34 8.53 -41.94 11.07
CA ARG A 34 8.78 -40.72 10.28
C ARG A 34 9.05 -39.50 11.13
N VAL A 35 9.83 -38.60 10.55
CA VAL A 35 9.97 -37.21 10.97
C VAL A 35 9.65 -36.33 9.77
N VAL A 36 8.91 -35.25 10.01
CA VAL A 36 8.59 -34.22 9.02
C VAL A 36 9.28 -32.94 9.45
N ILE A 37 10.04 -32.32 8.54
CA ILE A 37 10.63 -31.00 8.75
C ILE A 37 9.73 -29.98 8.07
N LEU A 38 9.32 -28.97 8.84
CA LEU A 38 8.62 -27.79 8.37
C LEU A 38 9.63 -26.65 8.31
N PHE A 39 9.99 -26.25 7.10
CA PHE A 39 10.91 -25.14 6.87
C PHE A 39 10.19 -23.81 7.05
N SER A 40 10.77 -22.95 7.86
CA SER A 40 10.36 -21.55 8.00
C SER A 40 10.65 -20.78 6.72
N ARG A 41 9.94 -19.68 6.51
CA ARG A 41 10.07 -18.86 5.30
C ARG A 41 10.51 -17.45 5.66
N PRO A 42 11.43 -16.83 4.88
CA PRO A 42 11.80 -15.43 5.08
C PRO A 42 10.60 -14.49 5.05
N VAL A 43 10.61 -13.49 5.92
CA VAL A 43 9.58 -12.45 6.03
C VAL A 43 10.10 -11.16 5.42
N ILE A 44 9.28 -10.54 4.57
CA ILE A 44 9.50 -9.25 3.94
C ILE A 44 8.61 -8.23 4.65
N HIS A 45 9.24 -7.20 5.17
CA HIS A 45 8.60 -5.99 5.63
C HIS A 45 8.59 -4.94 4.53
N VAL A 46 7.55 -4.11 4.48
CA VAL A 46 7.46 -3.02 3.50
C VAL A 46 6.88 -1.77 4.15
N ASP A 47 7.71 -0.74 4.27
CA ASP A 47 7.24 0.59 4.66
C ASP A 47 6.69 1.29 3.42
N LEU A 48 5.39 1.60 3.44
CA LEU A 48 4.70 2.33 2.39
C LEU A 48 4.40 3.76 2.83
N SER A 49 4.87 4.74 2.04
CA SER A 49 4.49 6.14 2.18
C SER A 49 3.81 6.64 0.90
N VAL A 50 2.76 7.47 1.06
CA VAL A 50 1.98 8.03 -0.05
C VAL A 50 1.82 9.52 0.15
N SER A 51 2.08 10.30 -0.90
CA SER A 51 1.88 11.74 -0.92
C SER A 51 1.21 12.18 -2.22
N ALA A 52 0.53 13.31 -2.15
CA ALA A 52 -0.14 13.94 -3.28
C ALA A 52 0.38 15.36 -3.48
N SER A 53 0.61 15.76 -4.72
CA SER A 53 1.03 17.11 -5.08
C SER A 53 0.25 17.60 -6.31
N PRO A 54 -0.47 18.73 -6.21
CA PRO A 54 -0.73 19.50 -4.99
C PRO A 54 -1.69 18.78 -4.03
N GLN A 55 -1.60 19.07 -2.71
CA GLN A 55 -2.56 18.57 -1.71
C GLN A 55 -3.87 19.38 -1.65
N VAL A 56 -3.86 20.62 -2.15
CA VAL A 56 -5.02 21.51 -2.19
C VAL A 56 -5.27 21.90 -3.64
N ILE A 57 -6.52 21.77 -4.09
CA ILE A 57 -6.92 22.04 -5.47
C ILE A 57 -7.89 23.21 -5.53
N ASN A 58 -7.50 24.23 -6.27
CA ASN A 58 -8.39 25.32 -6.63
C ASN A 58 -9.29 24.91 -7.81
N THR A 59 -10.60 24.90 -7.58
CA THR A 59 -11.60 24.53 -8.59
C THR A 59 -12.23 25.74 -9.29
N THR A 60 -12.00 26.97 -8.79
CA THR A 60 -12.59 28.20 -9.34
C THR A 60 -11.72 28.87 -10.39
N THR A 61 -10.40 28.72 -10.28
CA THR A 61 -9.44 29.14 -11.30
C THR A 61 -8.86 27.89 -11.99
N PRO A 62 -9.13 27.68 -13.29
CA PRO A 62 -8.49 26.62 -14.08
C PRO A 62 -6.96 26.76 -14.22
N SER A 63 -6.33 27.71 -13.54
CA SER A 63 -4.98 28.21 -13.83
C SER A 63 -3.92 27.94 -12.75
N GLU A 64 -4.24 27.26 -11.64
CA GLU A 64 -3.26 27.03 -10.55
C GLU A 64 -2.99 25.54 -10.27
N ALA A 65 -3.80 24.62 -10.78
CA ALA A 65 -3.50 23.20 -10.78
C ALA A 65 -2.66 22.87 -12.03
N HIS A 66 -1.33 23.08 -11.96
CA HIS A 66 -0.35 22.70 -12.98
C HIS A 66 -0.90 22.64 -14.42
N THR A 67 -1.07 23.81 -15.05
CA THR A 67 -1.26 23.93 -16.51
C THR A 67 0.05 23.59 -17.25
N ASN A 68 0.69 22.49 -16.89
CA ASN A 68 1.68 21.87 -17.76
C ASN A 68 0.85 21.06 -18.76
N ASP A 69 1.19 21.10 -20.05
CA ASP A 69 0.53 20.32 -21.12
C ASP A 69 0.36 18.82 -20.78
N SER A 70 1.08 18.30 -19.78
CA SER A 70 0.99 16.95 -19.21
C SER A 70 -0.34 16.59 -18.55
N CYS A 71 -1.18 17.57 -18.16
CA CYS A 71 -2.45 17.32 -17.49
C CYS A 71 -3.68 17.45 -18.37
N ASN A 72 -3.51 17.34 -19.69
CA ASN A 72 -4.59 17.31 -20.67
C ASN A 72 -5.06 15.87 -20.95
N ASP A 73 -6.10 15.42 -20.25
CA ASP A 73 -6.80 14.14 -20.55
C ASP A 73 -8.24 14.43 -20.96
N ASN A 74 -8.52 14.30 -22.26
CA ASN A 74 -9.86 14.43 -22.83
C ASN A 74 -10.61 15.72 -22.43
N GLY A 75 -9.90 16.85 -22.34
CA GLY A 75 -10.45 18.16 -21.95
C GLY A 75 -10.41 18.48 -20.45
N THR A 76 -9.98 17.54 -19.61
CA THR A 76 -9.67 17.80 -18.19
C THR A 76 -8.35 18.53 -18.10
N ARG A 77 -8.28 19.63 -17.33
CA ARG A 77 -7.04 20.39 -17.07
C ARG A 77 -6.61 20.37 -15.60
N THR A 78 -7.32 19.64 -14.75
CA THR A 78 -7.07 19.60 -13.30
C THR A 78 -6.65 18.18 -12.90
N CYS A 79 -5.45 18.06 -12.35
CA CYS A 79 -4.83 16.79 -12.00
C CYS A 79 -4.04 16.90 -10.69
N VAL A 80 -3.71 15.74 -10.10
CA VAL A 80 -2.80 15.62 -8.96
C VAL A 80 -1.79 14.52 -9.25
N THR A 81 -0.53 14.74 -8.95
CA THR A 81 0.49 13.69 -8.98
C THR A 81 0.53 13.01 -7.63
N VAL A 82 0.27 11.71 -7.60
CA VAL A 82 0.36 10.89 -6.41
C VAL A 82 1.66 10.08 -6.48
N LYS A 83 2.49 10.21 -5.45
CA LYS A 83 3.75 9.50 -5.30
C LYS A 83 3.62 8.46 -4.19
N ALA A 84 4.00 7.22 -4.49
CA ALA A 84 4.09 6.14 -3.51
C ALA A 84 5.52 5.61 -3.46
N CYS A 85 6.11 5.56 -2.27
CA CYS A 85 7.45 5.03 -2.06
C CYS A 85 7.41 3.80 -1.15
N PHE A 86 8.12 2.75 -1.56
CA PHE A 86 8.16 1.44 -0.93
C PHE A 86 9.57 1.15 -0.48
N HIS A 87 9.78 0.93 0.81
CA HIS A 87 11.05 0.45 1.36
C HIS A 87 10.87 -0.99 1.82
N ALA A 88 11.52 -1.94 1.14
CA ALA A 88 11.35 -3.37 1.42
C ALA A 88 12.60 -3.96 2.08
N TYR A 89 12.43 -4.67 3.19
CA TYR A 89 13.55 -5.22 3.98
C TYR A 89 13.15 -6.52 4.69
N GLY A 90 14.12 -7.19 5.31
CA GLY A 90 13.90 -8.41 6.09
C GLY A 90 15.10 -9.35 6.06
N VAL A 91 15.16 -10.27 7.02
CA VAL A 91 16.25 -11.25 7.13
C VAL A 91 16.14 -12.27 6.00
N SER A 92 17.25 -12.50 5.30
CA SER A 92 17.38 -13.50 4.21
C SER A 92 16.31 -13.39 3.12
N THR A 93 15.86 -12.17 2.85
CA THR A 93 14.91 -11.90 1.77
C THR A 93 15.60 -12.04 0.40
N PRO A 94 14.85 -12.39 -0.66
CA PRO A 94 15.39 -12.40 -2.01
C PRO A 94 15.98 -11.03 -2.39
N GLU A 95 17.10 -11.03 -3.12
CA GLU A 95 17.76 -9.80 -3.57
C GLU A 95 16.80 -8.87 -4.34
N ALA A 96 15.89 -9.45 -5.12
CA ALA A 96 14.85 -8.73 -5.83
C ALA A 96 13.46 -9.12 -5.35
N ILE A 97 12.72 -8.13 -4.85
CA ILE A 97 11.33 -8.24 -4.40
C ILE A 97 10.42 -7.63 -5.44
N ILE A 98 9.37 -8.34 -5.84
CA ILE A 98 8.40 -7.88 -6.84
C ILE A 98 7.05 -7.69 -6.16
N LEU A 99 6.64 -6.43 -6.02
CA LEU A 99 5.33 -6.06 -5.50
C LEU A 99 4.37 -5.74 -6.65
N ARG A 100 3.09 -6.05 -6.46
CA ARG A 100 1.97 -5.53 -7.25
C ARG A 100 1.34 -4.41 -6.47
N TYR A 101 1.24 -3.23 -7.07
CA TYR A 101 0.60 -2.08 -6.45
C TYR A 101 -0.70 -1.72 -7.17
N GLN A 102 -1.63 -1.11 -6.44
CA GLN A 102 -2.87 -0.57 -6.97
C GLN A 102 -3.20 0.77 -6.30
N PHE A 103 -3.45 1.79 -7.10
CA PHE A 103 -3.99 3.08 -6.70
C PHE A 103 -5.51 3.06 -6.83
N GLU A 104 -6.18 3.58 -5.81
CA GLU A 104 -7.63 3.79 -5.78
C GLU A 104 -7.91 5.25 -5.43
N ALA A 105 -8.76 5.88 -6.22
CA ALA A 105 -9.18 7.25 -6.00
C ALA A 105 -10.54 7.27 -5.32
N ASP A 106 -10.67 8.15 -4.33
CA ASP A 106 -11.94 8.51 -3.71
C ASP A 106 -12.61 7.34 -2.97
N VAL A 107 -11.82 6.56 -2.23
CA VAL A 107 -12.25 5.29 -1.61
C VAL A 107 -13.37 5.41 -0.59
N ASP A 108 -13.45 6.54 0.11
CA ASP A 108 -14.47 6.81 1.14
C ASP A 108 -15.59 7.73 0.61
N TYR A 109 -15.67 7.92 -0.72
CA TYR A 109 -16.65 8.83 -1.30
C TYR A 109 -18.05 8.24 -1.26
N SER A 110 -18.97 9.01 -0.69
CA SER A 110 -20.37 8.64 -0.55
C SER A 110 -21.19 8.72 -1.86
N GLY A 111 -20.60 9.23 -2.95
CA GLY A 111 -21.26 9.32 -4.25
C GLY A 111 -21.07 8.07 -5.13
N ALA A 112 -21.91 7.94 -6.16
CA ALA A 112 -21.93 6.74 -7.01
C ALA A 112 -20.68 6.53 -7.90
N LYS A 113 -19.87 7.57 -8.12
CA LYS A 113 -18.67 7.50 -8.98
C LYS A 113 -17.52 8.31 -8.35
N PRO A 114 -16.27 7.80 -8.38
CA PRO A 114 -15.10 8.54 -7.93
C PRO A 114 -14.92 9.86 -8.67
N ARG A 115 -14.55 10.91 -7.92
CA ARG A 115 -14.29 12.27 -8.43
C ARG A 115 -13.00 12.39 -9.26
N GLY A 116 -12.19 11.34 -9.34
CA GLY A 116 -11.02 11.29 -10.20
C GLY A 116 -10.77 9.93 -10.85
N ARG A 117 -9.79 9.87 -11.73
CA ARG A 117 -9.29 8.66 -12.39
C ARG A 117 -7.78 8.74 -12.59
N PHE A 118 -7.05 7.69 -12.23
CA PHE A 118 -5.62 7.57 -12.51
C PHE A 118 -5.34 7.21 -13.98
N ASN A 119 -4.26 7.76 -14.55
CA ASN A 119 -3.72 7.24 -15.82
C ASN A 119 -3.20 5.81 -15.68
N LYS A 120 -2.52 5.51 -14.56
CA LYS A 120 -1.92 4.22 -14.27
C LYS A 120 -2.27 3.79 -12.85
N TYR A 121 -3.40 3.10 -12.74
CA TYR A 121 -3.93 2.67 -11.44
C TYR A 121 -3.30 1.39 -10.88
N LYS A 122 -2.51 0.63 -11.65
CA LYS A 122 -1.85 -0.59 -11.13
C LYS A 122 -0.56 -0.92 -11.87
N GLY A 123 0.28 -1.73 -11.27
CA GLY A 123 1.51 -2.19 -11.90
C GLY A 123 2.29 -3.19 -11.05
N ASN A 124 3.47 -3.56 -11.56
CA ASN A 124 4.47 -4.30 -10.80
C ASN A 124 5.65 -3.35 -10.52
N LEU A 125 6.22 -3.45 -9.33
CA LEU A 125 7.41 -2.74 -8.89
C LEU A 125 8.45 -3.77 -8.47
N LYS A 126 9.66 -3.67 -9.01
CA LYS A 126 10.81 -4.46 -8.57
C LYS A 126 11.63 -3.59 -7.63
N ILE A 127 11.87 -4.08 -6.43
CA ILE A 127 12.63 -3.42 -5.36
C ILE A 127 13.84 -4.28 -5.07
N ILE A 128 15.01 -3.66 -4.92
CA ILE A 128 16.20 -4.36 -4.42
C ILE A 128 16.08 -4.41 -2.90
N SER A 129 16.38 -5.54 -2.27
CA SER A 129 16.26 -5.66 -0.81
C SER A 129 17.05 -4.55 -0.10
N ASN A 130 16.43 -3.96 0.93
CA ASN A 130 16.94 -2.83 1.70
C ASN A 130 17.08 -1.51 0.91
N THR A 131 16.38 -1.37 -0.23
CA THR A 131 16.30 -0.11 -0.97
C THR A 131 14.88 0.46 -0.99
N THR A 132 14.78 1.74 -1.32
CA THR A 132 13.51 2.44 -1.49
C THR A 132 13.27 2.71 -2.97
N GLU A 133 12.11 2.31 -3.47
CA GLU A 133 11.68 2.57 -4.83
C GLU A 133 10.37 3.35 -4.83
N CYS A 134 10.28 4.38 -5.66
CA CYS A 134 9.11 5.24 -5.75
C CYS A 134 8.45 5.15 -7.13
N ILE A 135 7.12 5.27 -7.14
CA ILE A 135 6.31 5.35 -8.33
C ILE A 135 5.41 6.57 -8.25
N GLU A 136 5.07 7.12 -9.41
CA GLU A 136 4.16 8.26 -9.53
C GLU A 136 3.02 7.91 -10.49
N SER A 137 1.81 8.39 -10.17
CA SER A 137 0.65 8.32 -11.07
C SER A 137 -0.14 9.61 -11.01
N THR A 138 -0.63 10.04 -12.17
CA THR A 138 -1.43 11.25 -12.30
C THR A 138 -2.90 10.90 -12.13
N LEU A 139 -3.53 11.51 -11.14
CA LEU A 139 -4.97 11.50 -10.89
C LEU A 139 -5.64 12.66 -11.62
N TYR A 140 -6.43 12.38 -12.65
CA TYR A 140 -7.22 13.37 -13.36
C TYR A 140 -8.58 13.52 -12.70
N LEU A 141 -9.00 14.76 -12.41
CA LEU A 141 -10.28 15.02 -11.75
C LEU A 141 -11.42 15.14 -12.76
N LYS A 142 -12.60 14.61 -12.42
CA LYS A 142 -13.79 14.74 -13.26
C LYS A 142 -14.51 16.03 -12.91
N LEU A 143 -14.58 16.95 -13.87
CA LEU A 143 -15.33 18.20 -13.74
C LEU A 143 -16.78 18.03 -14.24
N PRO A 144 -17.78 18.67 -13.60
CA PRO A 144 -17.67 19.43 -12.36
C PRO A 144 -17.49 18.51 -11.13
N ILE A 145 -16.71 18.97 -10.15
CA ILE A 145 -16.50 18.23 -8.89
C ILE A 145 -17.64 18.57 -7.94
N TYR A 146 -18.48 17.57 -7.64
CA TYR A 146 -19.53 17.66 -6.62
C TYR A 146 -18.93 17.44 -5.22
N LYS A 147 -19.61 17.95 -4.18
CA LYS A 147 -19.24 17.76 -2.76
C LYS A 147 -17.78 18.17 -2.45
N GLN A 148 -17.41 19.39 -2.84
CA GLN A 148 -16.06 19.95 -2.65
C GLN A 148 -15.64 20.11 -1.16
N LEU A 149 -16.57 19.93 -0.22
CA LEU A 149 -16.28 19.93 1.21
C LEU A 149 -15.72 18.58 1.71
N GLU A 150 -15.97 17.48 1.01
CA GLU A 150 -15.43 16.16 1.33
C GLU A 150 -14.02 16.02 0.74
N PRO A 151 -12.98 15.63 1.51
CA PRO A 151 -11.65 15.37 0.96
C PRO A 151 -11.70 14.20 -0.05
N LEU A 152 -10.87 14.25 -1.08
CA LEU A 152 -10.66 13.13 -1.99
C LEU A 152 -9.57 12.23 -1.39
N ILE A 153 -9.99 11.06 -0.92
CA ILE A 153 -9.09 10.08 -0.30
C ILE A 153 -8.47 9.21 -1.37
N VAL A 154 -7.14 9.28 -1.51
CA VAL A 154 -6.37 8.36 -2.36
C VAL A 154 -5.82 7.24 -1.50
N SER A 155 -5.98 6.00 -1.97
CA SER A 155 -5.44 4.82 -1.33
C SER A 155 -4.45 4.11 -2.27
N VAL A 156 -3.35 3.61 -1.71
CA VAL A 156 -2.39 2.76 -2.41
C VAL A 156 -2.27 1.47 -1.63
N GLU A 157 -2.59 0.35 -2.26
CA GLU A 157 -2.37 -0.99 -1.70
C GLU A 157 -1.26 -1.73 -2.46
N TYR A 158 -0.60 -2.67 -1.78
CA TYR A 158 0.34 -3.59 -2.41
C TYR A 158 0.16 -5.04 -1.97
N LYS A 159 0.61 -5.95 -2.84
CA LYS A 159 0.60 -7.40 -2.64
C LYS A 159 1.88 -8.00 -3.20
N LEU A 160 2.38 -9.07 -2.60
CA LEU A 160 3.52 -9.81 -3.13
C LEU A 160 3.14 -10.44 -4.49
N SER A 161 4.04 -10.37 -5.46
CA SER A 161 3.81 -11.02 -6.76
C SER A 161 3.75 -12.55 -6.60
N PRO A 162 2.77 -13.24 -7.23
CA PRO A 162 2.69 -14.70 -7.22
C PRO A 162 3.98 -15.38 -7.71
N LYS A 163 4.75 -14.72 -8.58
CA LYS A 163 6.06 -15.23 -9.03
C LYS A 163 7.04 -15.45 -7.87
N MET A 164 6.89 -14.72 -6.77
CA MET A 164 7.71 -14.88 -5.56
C MET A 164 7.24 -16.02 -4.65
N THR A 165 6.02 -16.52 -4.84
CA THR A 165 5.38 -17.50 -3.95
C THR A 165 5.60 -18.97 -4.36
N VAL A 166 6.20 -19.21 -5.53
CA VAL A 166 6.29 -20.55 -6.15
C VAL A 166 7.65 -21.23 -5.94
N SER A 167 8.67 -20.49 -5.53
CA SER A 167 10.02 -21.03 -5.31
C SER A 167 10.16 -21.74 -3.95
N LYS A 168 11.04 -22.75 -3.86
CA LYS A 168 11.45 -23.33 -2.56
C LYS A 168 12.08 -22.30 -1.59
N LYS A 169 12.51 -21.14 -2.10
CA LYS A 169 13.01 -19.98 -1.34
C LYS A 169 12.02 -18.83 -1.32
N SER A 170 10.71 -19.14 -1.34
CA SER A 170 9.68 -18.12 -1.38
C SER A 170 9.58 -17.39 -0.05
N ALA A 171 9.76 -16.08 -0.05
CA ALA A 171 9.48 -15.23 1.09
C ALA A 171 7.96 -14.93 1.19
N LEU A 172 7.54 -14.38 2.33
CA LEU A 172 6.17 -13.92 2.59
C LEU A 172 6.20 -12.46 3.03
N LEU A 173 5.10 -11.74 2.83
CA LEU A 173 4.92 -10.45 3.52
C LEU A 173 4.61 -10.70 4.98
N ASP A 174 5.04 -9.79 5.85
CA ASP A 174 4.55 -9.76 7.22
C ASP A 174 3.03 -9.58 7.23
N ILE A 175 2.34 -10.31 8.10
CA ILE A 175 0.88 -10.29 8.24
C ILE A 175 0.36 -9.14 9.12
N PHE A 176 1.26 -8.52 9.88
CA PHE A 176 0.98 -7.38 10.76
C PHE A 176 1.30 -6.04 10.10
N ASP A 177 2.14 -6.03 9.05
CA ASP A 177 2.42 -4.83 8.29
C ASP A 177 1.18 -4.39 7.51
N ALA A 178 0.88 -3.10 7.59
CA ALA A 178 -0.18 -2.50 6.80
C ALA A 178 0.21 -2.54 5.32
N ASN A 179 -0.59 -3.24 4.52
CA ASN A 179 -0.38 -3.35 3.07
C ASN A 179 -1.04 -2.22 2.26
N GLN A 180 -1.55 -1.20 2.95
CA GLN A 180 -2.26 -0.06 2.38
C GLN A 180 -1.87 1.22 3.12
N ALA A 181 -1.70 2.31 2.37
CA ALA A 181 -1.55 3.66 2.90
C ALA A 181 -2.43 4.64 2.14
N ARG A 182 -2.84 5.73 2.81
CA ARG A 182 -3.77 6.72 2.27
C ARG A 182 -3.18 8.13 2.33
N THR A 183 -3.63 8.98 1.42
CA THR A 183 -3.37 10.43 1.46
C THR A 183 -4.62 11.18 1.04
N GLU A 184 -4.74 12.42 1.48
CA GLU A 184 -5.91 13.25 1.22
C GLU A 184 -5.57 14.38 0.26
N VAL A 185 -6.52 14.68 -0.61
CA VAL A 185 -6.50 15.83 -1.51
C VAL A 185 -7.73 16.66 -1.20
N THR A 186 -7.52 17.90 -0.81
CA THR A 186 -8.61 18.81 -0.44
C THR A 186 -8.88 19.81 -1.54
N PHE A 187 -10.09 20.39 -1.54
CA PHE A 187 -10.46 21.46 -2.46
C PHE A 187 -10.41 22.78 -1.70
N THR A 188 -10.00 23.84 -2.39
CA THR A 188 -10.00 25.18 -1.79
C THR A 188 -11.42 25.52 -1.36
N LYS A 189 -11.60 25.72 -0.05
CA LYS A 189 -12.86 26.21 0.50
C LYS A 189 -12.94 27.70 0.19
N VAL A 190 -14.09 28.19 -0.25
CA VAL A 190 -14.31 29.62 -0.46
C VAL A 190 -14.27 30.31 0.90
N CYS A 191 -13.08 30.75 1.31
CA CYS A 191 -12.90 31.75 2.35
C CYS A 191 -13.10 33.12 1.69
N SER A 192 -13.77 34.05 2.38
CA SER A 192 -14.00 35.39 1.84
C SER A 192 -12.70 36.15 1.58
N ASP A 193 -11.61 35.77 2.27
CA ASP A 193 -10.24 36.27 2.10
C ASP A 193 -9.23 35.12 1.89
N SER A 194 -8.01 35.46 1.47
CA SER A 194 -6.90 34.52 1.21
C SER A 194 -6.38 33.75 2.44
N LEU A 195 -6.86 34.09 3.63
CA LEU A 195 -6.50 33.44 4.90
C LEU A 195 -7.77 32.92 5.59
N CYS A 196 -7.85 31.60 5.76
CA CYS A 196 -8.94 30.96 6.49
C CYS A 196 -8.62 30.93 7.99
N GLU A 197 -9.04 31.96 8.73
CA GLU A 197 -8.99 31.96 10.19
C GLU A 197 -10.27 31.33 10.77
N SER A 198 -10.12 30.43 11.74
CA SER A 198 -11.24 29.78 12.44
C SER A 198 -11.17 30.07 13.93
N ASP A 199 -12.21 30.65 14.51
CA ASP A 199 -12.37 30.83 15.96
C ASP A 199 -13.13 29.63 16.55
N LEU A 200 -12.40 28.53 16.77
CA LEU A 200 -12.95 27.30 17.35
C LEU A 200 -13.16 27.48 18.87
N ARG A 201 -14.42 27.45 19.31
CA ARG A 201 -14.78 27.50 20.74
C ARG A 201 -15.55 26.24 21.14
N ILE A 202 -15.13 25.62 22.24
CA ILE A 202 -15.84 24.51 22.89
C ILE A 202 -16.27 24.98 24.28
N ASN A 203 -17.56 24.87 24.57
CA ASN A 203 -18.10 25.05 25.91
C ASN A 203 -18.75 23.74 26.35
N GLY A 204 -18.35 23.25 27.53
CA GLY A 204 -18.94 22.06 28.15
C GLY A 204 -19.35 22.36 29.58
N ILE A 205 -20.49 21.83 29.99
CA ILE A 205 -20.91 21.80 31.40
C ILE A 205 -20.66 20.37 31.88
N ILE A 206 -19.81 20.23 32.89
CA ILE A 206 -19.60 18.95 33.56
C ILE A 206 -20.69 18.85 34.63
N THR A 207 -21.66 17.96 34.41
CA THR A 207 -22.67 17.57 35.41
C THR A 207 -22.24 16.32 36.16
#